data_AF-A0A0Q6FFW8-F1
#
_entry.id   AF-A0A0Q6FFW8-F1
#
_cell.length_a   1.000
_cell.length_b   1.000
_cell.length_c   1.000
_cell.angle_alpha   90.00
_cell.angle_beta   90.00
_cell.angle_gamma   90.00
#
_symmetry.space_group_name_H-M   'P 1'
#
loop_
_entity.id
_entity.type
_entity.pdbx_description
1 polymer ?
#
loop_
_entity_poly.entity_id
_entity_poly.type
_entity_poly.pdbx_seq_one_letter_code
_entity_poly.pdbx_strand_id
1 'polypeptide(L)'
;MDTLDFSITSNGSSVIAQLPIGFDVETGARFSAMVAMEAVPAHGPETRELIFCLLEYDHESDTFDQIWDGLATRRKIPDIAHRGAIFAAVQQMTRALIDDVEPLVVTMSTHTAYLPDKALAKYTRIAASLWDAGYRAGKTDIWHGRHFWIMERVR
;
A
#
# COMPACT_ATOMS: atom_id res chain seq x y z
N MET A 1 8.46 -19.65 -5.19
CA MET A 1 7.49 -18.86 -4.40
C MET A 1 6.18 -18.99 -5.11
N ASP A 2 5.15 -19.50 -4.45
CA ASP A 2 3.81 -19.55 -5.04
C ASP A 2 3.34 -18.13 -5.30
N THR A 3 2.86 -17.88 -6.53
CA THR A 3 2.32 -16.59 -6.92
C THR A 3 1.01 -16.37 -6.15
N LEU A 4 0.92 -15.26 -5.42
CA LEU A 4 -0.33 -14.88 -4.76
C LEU A 4 -1.40 -14.60 -5.81
N ASP A 5 -2.59 -15.15 -5.62
CA ASP A 5 -3.75 -14.89 -6.47
C ASP A 5 -4.50 -13.66 -5.92
N PHE A 6 -4.19 -12.49 -6.48
CA PHE A 6 -4.86 -11.22 -6.17
C PHE A 6 -5.47 -10.64 -7.44
N SER A 7 -6.58 -9.92 -7.28
CA SER A 7 -7.24 -9.25 -8.40
C SER A 7 -6.61 -7.90 -8.66
N ILE A 8 -6.43 -7.55 -9.93
CA ILE A 8 -6.11 -6.19 -10.38
C ILE A 8 -7.32 -5.61 -11.12
N THR A 9 -7.74 -4.41 -10.74
CA THR A 9 -8.81 -3.66 -11.42
C THR A 9 -8.32 -2.26 -11.81
N SER A 10 -8.83 -1.71 -12.91
CA SER A 10 -8.49 -0.36 -13.37
C SER A 10 -9.73 0.39 -13.84
N ASN A 11 -9.75 1.71 -13.60
CA ASN A 11 -10.76 2.63 -14.13
C ASN A 11 -10.14 3.75 -15.00
N GLY A 12 -8.89 3.56 -15.44
CA GLY A 12 -8.13 4.54 -16.22
C GLY A 12 -7.35 5.57 -15.39
N SER A 13 -7.89 6.04 -14.25
CA SER A 13 -7.17 6.94 -13.34
C SER A 13 -6.49 6.22 -12.18
N SER A 14 -7.03 5.09 -11.77
CA SER A 14 -6.53 4.26 -10.67
C SER A 14 -6.37 2.82 -11.14
N VAL A 15 -5.31 2.17 -10.67
CA VAL A 15 -5.09 0.72 -10.80
C VAL A 15 -4.92 0.14 -9.41
N ILE A 16 -5.74 -0.84 -9.06
CA ILE A 16 -5.87 -1.35 -7.68
C ILE A 16 -5.63 -2.86 -7.70
N ALA A 17 -4.65 -3.30 -6.92
CA ALA A 17 -4.44 -4.69 -6.55
C ALA A 17 -5.08 -4.96 -5.19
N GLN A 18 -5.86 -6.03 -5.09
CA GLN A 18 -6.54 -6.43 -3.87
C GLN A 18 -6.41 -7.93 -3.61
N LEU A 19 -6.04 -8.28 -2.39
CA LEU A 19 -5.92 -9.66 -1.91
C LEU A 19 -6.84 -9.87 -0.70
N PRO A 20 -7.83 -10.77 -0.76
CA PRO A 20 -8.53 -11.25 0.43
C PRO A 20 -7.56 -11.96 1.37
N ILE A 21 -7.46 -11.51 2.63
CA ILE A 21 -6.47 -12.05 3.59
C ILE A 21 -7.11 -12.86 4.71
N GLY A 22 -8.42 -12.74 4.95
CA GLY A 22 -9.08 -13.56 5.95
C GLY A 22 -10.49 -13.09 6.34
N PHE A 23 -11.05 -13.83 7.28
CA PHE A 23 -12.38 -13.65 7.84
C PHE A 23 -12.32 -13.89 9.35
N ASP A 24 -12.87 -12.98 10.12
CA ASP A 24 -13.10 -13.17 11.54
C ASP A 24 -14.46 -13.86 11.73
N VAL A 25 -14.42 -15.07 12.28
CA VAL A 25 -15.61 -15.90 12.46
C VAL A 25 -16.52 -15.41 13.59
N GLU A 26 -16.00 -14.63 14.53
CA GLU A 26 -16.78 -14.11 15.66
C GLU A 26 -17.57 -12.86 15.26
N THR A 27 -16.92 -11.95 14.55
CA THR A 27 -17.52 -10.67 14.13
C THR A 27 -18.11 -10.71 12.72
N GLY A 28 -17.79 -11.73 11.93
CA GLY A 28 -18.12 -11.78 10.51
C GLY A 28 -17.26 -10.85 9.65
N ALA A 29 -16.31 -10.11 10.21
CA ALA A 29 -15.52 -9.13 9.46
C ALA A 29 -14.65 -9.82 8.40
N ARG A 30 -14.58 -9.22 7.20
CA ARG A 30 -13.67 -9.67 6.12
C ARG A 30 -12.54 -8.68 5.95
N PHE A 31 -11.34 -9.21 5.80
CA PHE A 31 -10.14 -8.39 5.62
C PHE A 31 -9.55 -8.58 4.23
N SER A 32 -9.13 -7.48 3.60
CA SER A 32 -8.32 -7.48 2.39
C SER A 32 -7.09 -6.59 2.55
N ALA A 33 -6.00 -6.95 1.90
CA ALA A 33 -4.91 -6.01 1.65
C ALA A 33 -5.16 -5.30 0.31
N MET A 34 -4.94 -3.99 0.28
CA MET A 34 -5.11 -3.18 -0.93
C MET A 34 -3.82 -2.40 -1.21
N VAL A 35 -3.43 -2.39 -2.48
CA VAL A 35 -2.42 -1.47 -3.02
C VAL A 35 -3.04 -0.79 -4.23
N ALA A 36 -2.88 0.52 -4.34
CA ALA A 36 -3.37 1.28 -5.48
C ALA A 36 -2.28 2.19 -6.03
N MET A 37 -2.32 2.41 -7.34
CA MET A 37 -1.62 3.47 -8.04
C MET A 37 -2.63 4.44 -8.63
N GLU A 38 -2.64 5.67 -8.14
CA GLU A 38 -3.60 6.70 -8.56
C GLU A 38 -2.90 7.80 -9.36
N ALA A 39 -3.56 8.30 -10.40
CA ALA A 39 -3.10 9.47 -11.12
C ALA A 39 -3.10 10.69 -10.17
N VAL A 40 -1.97 11.40 -10.11
CA VAL A 40 -1.85 12.60 -9.26
C VAL A 40 -2.27 13.82 -10.08
N PRO A 41 -3.34 14.54 -9.67
CA PRO A 41 -3.73 15.77 -10.34
C PRO A 41 -2.55 16.76 -10.38
N ALA A 42 -2.43 17.48 -11.50
CA ALA A 42 -1.38 18.46 -11.76
C ALA A 42 0.08 17.95 -11.88
N HIS A 43 0.34 16.64 -11.76
CA HIS A 43 1.71 16.08 -11.86
C HIS A 43 1.96 15.28 -13.16
N GLY A 44 1.08 15.46 -14.15
CA GLY A 44 1.17 14.81 -15.46
C GLY A 44 0.71 13.34 -15.46
N PRO A 45 0.45 12.76 -16.64
CA PRO A 45 -0.07 11.39 -16.76
C PRO A 45 0.94 10.31 -16.34
N GLU A 46 2.22 10.66 -16.22
CA GLU A 46 3.33 9.76 -15.90
C GLU A 46 3.60 9.60 -14.39
N THR A 47 2.96 10.43 -13.56
CA THR A 47 3.10 10.39 -12.09
C THR A 47 1.94 9.62 -11.47
N ARG A 48 2.27 8.69 -10.56
CA ARG A 48 1.30 7.92 -9.79
C ARG A 48 1.58 8.04 -8.29
N GLU A 49 0.53 8.18 -7.48
CA GLU A 49 0.62 8.02 -6.03
C GLU A 49 0.39 6.55 -5.69
N LEU A 50 1.34 5.95 -4.95
CA LEU A 50 1.23 4.62 -4.41
C LEU A 50 0.58 4.67 -3.02
N ILE A 51 -0.54 3.98 -2.90
CA ILE A 51 -1.37 3.92 -1.70
C ILE A 51 -1.44 2.46 -1.25
N PHE A 52 -1.38 2.19 0.05
CA PHE A 52 -1.62 0.86 0.59
C PHE A 52 -2.26 0.89 1.97
N CYS A 53 -3.23 0.00 2.20
CA CYS A 53 -3.92 -0.14 3.48
C CYS A 53 -4.51 -1.55 3.63
N LEU A 54 -5.08 -1.83 4.80
CA LEU A 54 -6.02 -2.94 4.95
C LEU A 54 -7.45 -2.42 4.83
N LEU A 55 -8.30 -3.19 4.19
CA LEU A 55 -9.72 -2.99 4.16
C LEU A 55 -10.38 -3.96 5.13
N GLU A 56 -11.28 -3.45 5.96
CA GLU A 56 -12.19 -4.24 6.77
C GLU A 56 -13.60 -4.01 6.23
N TYR A 57 -14.30 -5.09 5.91
CA TYR A 57 -15.72 -5.05 5.55
C TYR A 57 -16.53 -5.60 6.72
N ASP A 58 -17.44 -4.77 7.21
CA ASP A 58 -18.42 -5.11 8.23
C ASP A 58 -19.76 -5.44 7.56
N HIS A 59 -20.21 -6.68 7.74
CA HIS A 59 -21.46 -7.18 7.15
C HIS A 59 -22.70 -6.62 7.83
N GLU A 60 -22.61 -6.24 9.12
CA GLU A 60 -23.79 -5.71 9.83
C GLU A 60 -24.13 -4.31 9.35
N SER A 61 -23.11 -3.49 9.10
CA SER A 61 -23.28 -2.11 8.63
C SER A 61 -23.23 -1.94 7.11
N ASP A 62 -22.81 -2.97 6.37
CA ASP A 62 -22.53 -2.92 4.93
C ASP A 62 -21.54 -1.79 4.56
N THR A 63 -20.48 -1.65 5.36
CA THR A 63 -19.48 -0.59 5.19
C THR A 63 -18.05 -1.13 5.08
N PHE A 64 -17.20 -0.32 4.45
CA PHE A 64 -15.75 -0.57 4.35
C PHE A 64 -14.97 0.46 5.15
N ASP A 65 -14.11 -0.03 6.03
CA ASP A 65 -13.15 0.77 6.77
C ASP A 65 -11.74 0.59 6.22
N GLN A 66 -11.02 1.71 6.09
CA GLN A 66 -9.62 1.73 5.65
C GLN A 66 -8.68 1.86 6.85
N ILE A 67 -7.90 0.82 7.08
CA ILE A 67 -6.97 0.72 8.21
C ILE A 67 -5.55 1.06 7.72
N TRP A 68 -5.14 2.29 8.02
CA TRP A 68 -3.82 2.84 7.66
C TRP A 68 -2.76 2.62 8.75
N ASP A 69 -3.21 2.58 10.00
CA ASP A 69 -2.37 2.65 11.18
C ASP A 69 -1.99 1.27 11.72
N GLY A 70 -0.72 1.14 12.12
CA GLY A 70 -0.18 -0.13 12.60
C GLY A 70 -0.72 -0.57 13.96
N LEU A 71 -1.17 0.34 14.83
CA LEU A 71 -1.83 -0.02 16.10
C LEU A 71 -3.22 -0.59 15.83
N ALA A 72 -3.99 0.03 14.93
CA ALA A 72 -5.28 -0.49 14.49
C ALA A 72 -5.12 -1.89 13.85
N THR A 73 -4.15 -2.06 12.94
CA THR A 73 -3.81 -3.37 12.36
C THR A 73 -3.44 -4.41 13.44
N ARG A 74 -2.67 -4.03 14.47
CA ARG A 74 -2.28 -4.98 15.55
C ARG A 74 -3.45 -5.45 16.39
N ARG A 75 -4.48 -4.61 16.57
CA ARG A 75 -5.69 -4.99 17.32
C ARG A 75 -6.53 -6.00 16.54
N LYS A 76 -6.66 -5.80 15.23
CA LYS A 76 -7.42 -6.67 14.33
C LYS A 76 -6.68 -7.96 13.97
N ILE A 77 -5.36 -7.87 13.80
CA ILE A 77 -4.49 -8.98 13.40
C ILE A 77 -3.36 -9.08 14.42
N PRO A 78 -3.56 -9.77 15.56
CA PRO A 78 -2.62 -9.79 16.69
C PRO A 78 -1.36 -10.62 16.43
N ASP A 79 -1.44 -11.63 15.57
CA ASP A 79 -0.28 -12.45 15.20
C ASP A 79 0.73 -11.67 14.34
N ILE A 80 1.99 -11.66 14.77
CA ILE A 80 3.08 -11.01 14.04
C ILE A 80 3.43 -11.72 12.73
N ALA A 81 3.31 -13.04 12.67
CA ALA A 81 3.58 -13.82 11.47
C ALA A 81 2.58 -13.48 10.37
N HIS A 82 1.28 -13.38 10.71
CA HIS A 82 0.24 -12.96 9.77
C HIS A 82 0.49 -11.54 9.25
N ARG A 83 0.80 -10.59 10.14
CA ARG A 83 1.15 -9.23 9.70
C ARG A 83 2.38 -9.20 8.79
N GLY A 84 3.37 -10.06 9.05
CA GLY A 84 4.54 -10.22 8.19
C GLY A 84 4.17 -10.74 6.79
N ALA A 85 3.34 -11.79 6.73
CA ALA A 85 2.86 -12.37 5.48
C ALA A 85 2.02 -11.36 4.67
N ILE A 86 1.13 -10.61 5.33
CA ILE A 86 0.33 -9.56 4.69
C ILE A 86 1.23 -8.46 4.14
N PHE A 87 2.25 -8.03 4.88
CA PHE A 87 3.19 -7.03 4.37
C PHE A 87 4.00 -7.55 3.17
N ALA A 88 4.39 -8.82 3.18
CA ALA A 88 5.04 -9.45 2.02
C ALA A 88 4.10 -9.49 0.80
N ALA A 89 2.81 -9.76 1.01
CA ALA A 89 1.79 -9.68 -0.04
C ALA A 89 1.64 -8.25 -0.59
N VAL A 90 1.65 -7.23 0.29
CA VAL A 90 1.65 -5.81 -0.13
C VAL A 90 2.84 -5.52 -1.04
N GLN A 91 4.06 -5.99 -0.72
CA GLN A 91 5.22 -5.80 -1.58
C GLN A 91 5.06 -6.50 -2.95
N GLN A 92 4.51 -7.71 -2.98
CA GLN A 92 4.25 -8.43 -4.24
C GLN A 92 3.20 -7.72 -5.10
N MET A 93 2.10 -7.24 -4.49
CA MET A 93 1.08 -6.45 -5.17
C MET A 93 1.66 -5.12 -5.69
N THR A 94 2.48 -4.43 -4.89
CA THR A 94 3.20 -3.23 -5.34
C THR A 94 4.06 -3.53 -6.56
N ARG A 95 4.80 -4.64 -6.56
CA ARG A 95 5.62 -5.04 -7.71
C ARG A 95 4.77 -5.27 -8.96
N ALA A 96 3.68 -6.02 -8.84
CA ALA A 96 2.79 -6.29 -9.95
C ALA A 96 2.18 -4.99 -10.53
N LEU A 97 1.80 -4.03 -9.68
CA LEU A 97 1.31 -2.73 -10.16
C LEU A 97 2.41 -1.91 -10.84
N ILE A 98 3.66 -1.97 -10.38
CA ILE A 98 4.78 -1.29 -11.05
C ILE A 98 5.01 -1.88 -12.45
N ASP A 99 4.96 -3.21 -12.57
CA ASP A 99 5.18 -3.92 -13.83
C ASP A 99 4.01 -3.71 -14.82
N ASP A 100 2.77 -3.53 -14.32
CA ASP A 100 1.57 -3.30 -15.15
C ASP A 100 1.41 -1.83 -15.57
N VAL A 101 1.54 -0.89 -14.62
CA VAL A 101 1.30 0.55 -14.85
C VAL A 101 2.49 1.25 -15.47
N GLU A 102 3.69 0.73 -15.20
CA GLU A 102 4.96 1.28 -15.63
C GLU A 102 5.19 2.79 -15.39
N PRO A 103 4.93 3.33 -14.17
CA PRO A 103 4.97 4.77 -13.94
C PRO A 103 6.40 5.33 -14.06
N LEU A 104 6.56 6.51 -14.66
CA LEU A 104 7.85 7.21 -14.68
C LEU A 104 8.21 7.72 -13.27
N VAL A 105 7.21 8.21 -12.54
CA VAL A 105 7.37 8.75 -11.19
C VAL A 105 6.32 8.12 -10.28
N VAL A 106 6.76 7.58 -9.15
CA VAL A 106 5.89 7.14 -8.06
C VAL A 106 6.11 8.04 -6.85
N THR A 107 5.02 8.59 -6.32
CA THR A 107 5.01 9.27 -5.03
C THR A 107 4.35 8.38 -3.99
N MET A 108 4.73 8.54 -2.73
CA MET A 108 4.09 7.84 -1.62
C MET A 108 4.16 8.74 -0.39
N SER A 109 3.06 8.84 0.34
CA SER A 109 2.98 9.68 1.54
C SER A 109 2.44 8.89 2.74
N THR A 110 2.83 9.32 3.95
CA THR A 110 2.17 8.83 5.17
C THR A 110 0.78 9.43 5.28
N HIS A 111 -0.24 8.59 5.49
CA HIS A 111 -1.60 9.07 5.78
C HIS A 111 -1.65 9.85 7.12
N THR A 112 -1.05 9.30 8.17
CA THR A 112 -0.97 9.89 9.51
C THR A 112 0.29 10.74 9.67
N ALA A 113 0.17 11.93 10.27
CA ALA A 113 1.30 12.80 10.59
C ALA A 113 2.02 12.38 11.89
N TYR A 114 3.28 12.79 12.04
CA TYR A 114 4.11 12.60 13.25
C TYR A 114 4.29 11.12 13.65
N LEU A 115 4.37 10.24 12.65
CA LEU A 115 4.62 8.83 12.90
C LEU A 115 6.03 8.60 13.46
N PRO A 116 6.18 7.70 14.45
CA PRO A 116 7.51 7.33 14.95
C PRO A 116 8.28 6.53 13.89
N ASP A 117 9.62 6.57 13.93
CA ASP A 117 10.49 5.92 12.93
C ASP A 117 10.16 4.44 12.68
N LYS A 118 9.80 3.70 13.74
CA LYS A 118 9.40 2.29 13.63
C LYS A 118 8.18 2.09 12.73
N ALA A 119 7.25 3.05 12.68
CA ALA A 119 6.09 3.02 11.80
C ALA A 119 6.46 3.40 10.35
N LEU A 120 7.55 4.14 10.14
CA LEU A 120 8.07 4.49 8.81
C LEU A 120 8.76 3.31 8.11
N ALA A 121 9.19 2.30 8.85
CA ALA A 121 9.92 1.14 8.32
C ALA A 121 9.18 0.43 7.15
N LYS A 122 7.85 0.39 7.17
CA LYS A 122 7.05 -0.20 6.07
C LYS A 122 7.19 0.59 4.77
N TYR A 123 7.16 1.92 4.84
CA TYR A 123 7.34 2.81 3.69
C TYR A 123 8.76 2.69 3.12
N THR A 124 9.79 2.65 3.99
CA THR A 124 11.17 2.43 3.55
C THR A 124 11.34 1.11 2.80
N ARG A 125 10.68 0.03 3.25
CA ARG A 125 10.73 -1.28 2.56
C ARG A 125 9.99 -1.28 1.22
N ILE A 126 8.89 -0.54 1.10
CA ILE A 126 8.21 -0.34 -0.18
C ILE A 126 9.09 0.45 -1.15
N ALA A 127 9.68 1.56 -0.69
CA ALA A 127 10.62 2.34 -1.49
C ALA A 127 11.83 1.51 -1.95
N ALA A 128 12.36 0.62 -1.10
CA ALA A 128 13.41 -0.32 -1.48
C ALA A 128 12.95 -1.32 -2.56
N SER A 129 11.67 -1.74 -2.54
CA SER A 129 11.12 -2.63 -3.57
C SER A 129 11.06 -1.94 -4.94
N LEU A 130 10.83 -0.62 -4.98
CA LEU A 130 10.94 0.18 -6.19
C LEU A 130 12.40 0.37 -6.62
N TRP A 131 13.31 0.54 -5.67
CA TRP A 131 14.75 0.59 -5.96
C TRP A 131 15.22 -0.66 -6.71
N ASP A 132 14.83 -1.84 -6.20
CA ASP A 132 15.13 -3.13 -6.84
C ASP A 132 14.41 -3.28 -8.21
N ALA A 133 13.38 -2.48 -8.47
CA ALA A 133 12.69 -2.39 -9.76
C ALA A 133 13.31 -1.37 -10.74
N GLY A 134 14.47 -0.80 -10.42
CA GLY A 134 15.17 0.16 -11.29
C GLY A 134 14.77 1.62 -11.08
N TYR A 135 14.13 1.94 -9.95
CA TYR A 135 13.83 3.33 -9.59
C TYR A 135 14.93 3.92 -8.71
N ARG A 136 15.20 5.21 -8.87
CA ARG A 136 15.89 6.01 -7.87
C ARG A 136 14.87 6.44 -6.83
N ALA A 137 14.95 5.85 -5.64
CA ALA A 137 14.01 6.08 -4.54
C ALA A 137 14.63 6.94 -3.43
N GLY A 138 13.91 7.95 -2.96
CA GLY A 138 14.36 8.83 -1.88
C GLY A 138 13.21 9.38 -1.04
N LYS A 139 13.48 9.60 0.25
CA LYS A 139 12.58 10.33 1.15
C LYS A 139 12.83 11.82 0.95
N THR A 140 11.77 12.62 0.84
CA THR A 140 11.86 14.08 0.72
C THR A 140 11.63 14.77 2.06
N ASP A 141 11.60 16.10 2.04
CA ASP A 141 11.31 16.91 3.21
C ASP A 141 9.94 16.61 3.82
N ILE A 142 9.87 16.79 5.13
CA ILE A 142 8.68 16.56 5.94
C ILE A 142 7.78 17.81 5.86
N TRP A 143 6.50 17.62 5.57
CA TRP A 143 5.52 18.71 5.55
C TRP A 143 4.39 18.43 6.55
N HIS A 144 4.20 19.34 7.52
CA HIS A 144 3.23 19.19 8.61
C HIS A 144 3.25 17.80 9.29
N GLY A 145 4.45 17.26 9.51
CA GLY A 145 4.65 15.95 10.14
C GLY A 145 4.38 14.75 9.22
N ARG A 146 3.97 14.95 7.97
CA ARG A 146 3.87 13.87 6.97
C ARG A 146 5.20 13.64 6.29
N HIS A 147 5.49 12.37 6.03
CA HIS A 147 6.67 11.96 5.28
C HIS A 147 6.29 11.60 3.87
N PHE A 148 7.18 11.91 2.93
CA PHE A 148 6.97 11.71 1.51
C PHE A 148 8.18 10.98 0.92
N TRP A 149 7.90 10.13 -0.06
CA TRP A 149 8.88 9.47 -0.88
C TRP A 149 8.58 9.78 -2.34
N ILE A 150 9.64 9.99 -3.10
CA ILE A 150 9.61 10.12 -4.55
C ILE A 150 10.54 9.06 -5.11
N MET A 151 10.03 8.30 -6.08
CA MET A 151 10.72 7.24 -6.76
C MET A 151 10.63 7.48 -8.27
N GLU A 152 11.77 7.71 -8.92
CA GLU A 152 11.84 8.02 -10.35
C GLU A 152 12.49 6.86 -11.10
N ARG A 153 11.87 6.40 -12.19
CA ARG A 153 12.43 5.31 -13.00
C ARG A 153 13.74 5.75 -13.64
N VAL A 154 14.82 5.01 -13.42
CA VAL A 154 16.10 5.25 -14.10
C VAL A 154 16.01 4.62 -15.48
N ARG A 155 16.17 5.44 -16.53
CA ARG A 155 16.18 4.96 -17.92
C ARG A 155 17.42 4.14 -18.24
#